data_AF-A0AAQ4ESU6-F1
#
_entry.id   AF-A0AAQ4ESU6-F1
#
_cell.length_a   1.000
_cell.length_b   1.000
_cell.length_c   1.000
_cell.angle_alpha   90.00
_cell.angle_beta   90.00
_cell.angle_gamma   90.00
#
_symmetry.space_group_name_H-M   'P 1'
#
loop_
_entity.id
_entity.type
_entity.pdbx_description
1 polymer ?
#
loop_
_entity_poly.entity_id
_entity_poly.type
_entity_poly.pdbx_seq_one_letter_code
_entity_poly.pdbx_strand_id
1 'polypeptide(L)'
;LNGRDFTLWDLFEVQGELTLKQFLDYFKNKHNVEITMMSYGVSMLYSFIMQPPKVTERLNLPMSQVVSQVSKKPIEPHVRSLIFDLWCNDSNGVELDDVLTVRYLLPK
;
A
#
# COMPACT_ATOMS: atom_id res chain seq x y z
N LEU A 1 14.81 17.59 20.25
CA LEU A 1 13.62 17.47 19.40
C LEU A 1 14.11 17.44 17.96
N ASN A 2 14.56 16.30 17.45
CA ASN A 2 14.89 16.04 16.03
C ASN A 2 15.45 14.60 15.92
N GLY A 3 15.00 13.84 14.93
CA GLY A 3 15.56 12.53 14.57
C GLY A 3 14.90 11.33 15.25
N ARG A 4 13.74 10.91 14.74
CA ARG A 4 13.50 9.46 14.65
C ARG A 4 13.77 9.11 13.20
N ASP A 5 14.96 8.58 12.95
CA ASP A 5 15.25 7.85 11.73
C ASP A 5 14.31 6.64 11.74
N PHE A 6 13.30 6.66 10.86
CA PHE A 6 12.53 5.46 10.57
C PHE A 6 13.51 4.50 9.89
N THR A 7 13.99 3.52 10.64
CA THR A 7 14.73 2.43 10.02
C THR A 7 13.72 1.56 9.29
N LEU A 8 13.93 1.32 7.99
CA LEU A 8 13.14 0.49 7.06
C LEU A 8 12.93 -0.99 7.49
N TRP A 9 13.20 -1.30 8.76
CA TRP A 9 13.05 -2.60 9.43
C TRP A 9 11.79 -2.72 10.28
N ASP A 10 11.00 -1.67 10.45
CA ASP A 10 9.72 -1.77 11.15
C ASP A 10 8.69 -2.45 10.26
N LEU A 11 8.18 -3.61 10.70
CA LEU A 11 7.05 -4.27 10.05
C LEU A 11 5.82 -3.37 10.21
N PHE A 12 5.49 -2.59 9.18
CA PHE A 12 4.33 -1.71 9.22
C PHE A 12 3.06 -2.57 9.22
N GLU A 13 2.37 -2.61 10.36
CA GLU A 13 1.05 -3.22 10.45
C GLU A 13 -0.03 -2.16 10.23
N VAL A 14 -0.89 -2.41 9.24
CA VAL A 14 -2.10 -1.60 8.99
C VAL A 14 -3.30 -2.46 9.35
N GLN A 15 -4.14 -1.94 10.25
CA GLN A 15 -5.33 -2.63 10.76
C GLN A 15 -6.60 -2.13 10.09
N GLY A 16 -7.47 -3.07 9.72
CA GLY A 16 -8.82 -2.80 9.24
C GLY A 16 -8.91 -2.69 7.72
N GLU A 17 -10.13 -2.43 7.23
CA GLU A 17 -10.38 -2.33 5.80
C GLU A 17 -10.37 -0.87 5.33
N LEU A 18 -9.33 -0.51 4.57
CA LEU A 18 -9.18 0.76 3.90
C LEU A 18 -9.50 0.61 2.42
N THR A 19 -10.00 1.68 1.81
CA THR A 19 -9.93 1.81 0.36
C THR A 19 -8.49 2.06 -0.07
N LEU A 20 -8.18 1.81 -1.36
CA LEU A 20 -6.85 2.15 -1.90
C LEU A 20 -6.50 3.62 -1.63
N LYS A 21 -7.43 4.55 -1.83
CA LYS A 21 -7.20 5.97 -1.56
C LYS A 21 -6.85 6.22 -0.09
N GLN A 22 -7.61 5.64 0.84
CA GLN A 22 -7.35 5.80 2.27
C GLN A 22 -5.99 5.22 2.68
N PHE A 23 -5.59 4.11 2.08
CA PHE A 23 -4.27 3.53 2.29
C PHE A 23 -3.15 4.44 1.80
N LEU A 24 -3.27 4.99 0.58
CA LEU A 24 -2.30 5.96 0.05
C LEU A 24 -2.21 7.23 0.93
N ASP A 25 -3.37 7.78 1.30
CA ASP A 25 -3.47 8.96 2.16
C ASP A 25 -2.89 8.69 3.57
N TYR A 26 -2.99 7.47 4.09
CA TYR A 26 -2.45 7.09 5.39
C TYR A 26 -0.92 7.25 5.43
N PHE A 27 -0.21 6.73 4.43
CA PHE A 27 1.25 6.85 4.36
C PHE A 27 1.68 8.30 4.12
N LYS A 28 0.97 9.02 3.25
CA LYS A 28 1.24 10.44 3.00
C LYS A 28 1.08 11.28 4.26
N ASN A 29 -0.03 11.13 4.99
CA ASN A 29 -0.34 12.00 6.12
C ASN A 29 0.37 11.61 7.42
N LYS A 30 0.53 10.31 7.67
CA LYS A 30 1.10 9.82 8.94
C LYS A 30 2.60 9.63 8.90
N HIS A 31 3.13 9.26 7.74
CA HIS A 31 4.54 8.92 7.56
C HIS A 31 5.29 9.89 6.65
N ASN A 32 4.59 10.87 6.05
CA ASN A 32 5.16 11.87 5.15
C ASN A 32 5.92 11.25 3.95
N VAL A 33 5.40 10.12 3.47
CA VAL A 33 5.93 9.40 2.30
C VAL A 33 4.84 9.22 1.26
N GLU A 34 5.18 9.40 0.00
CA GLU A 34 4.26 9.25 -1.12
C GLU A 34 4.51 7.92 -1.82
N ILE A 35 3.52 7.02 -1.77
CA ILE A 35 3.60 5.72 -2.47
C ILE A 35 3.56 5.99 -3.98
N THR A 36 4.63 5.64 -4.68
CA THR A 36 4.70 5.71 -6.14
C THR A 36 4.24 4.40 -6.78
N MET A 37 4.49 3.28 -6.13
CA MET A 37 4.14 1.95 -6.62
C MET A 37 3.81 1.00 -5.48
N MET A 38 2.86 0.08 -5.71
CA MET A 38 2.45 -0.92 -4.71
C MET A 38 2.10 -2.25 -5.37
N SER A 39 2.66 -3.34 -4.84
CA SER A 39 2.38 -4.71 -5.28
C SER A 39 1.92 -5.64 -4.16
N TYR A 40 1.21 -6.70 -4.55
CA TYR A 40 0.90 -7.88 -3.76
C TYR A 40 1.44 -9.11 -4.47
N GLY A 41 2.52 -9.68 -3.95
CA GLY A 41 3.32 -10.68 -4.67
C GLY A 41 3.75 -10.14 -6.04
N VAL A 42 3.46 -10.87 -7.11
CA VAL A 42 3.79 -10.46 -8.49
C VAL A 42 2.77 -9.49 -9.12
N SER A 43 1.70 -9.13 -8.40
CA SER A 43 0.60 -8.32 -8.94
C SER A 43 0.77 -6.85 -8.61
N MET A 44 0.85 -6.00 -9.63
CA MET A 44 0.92 -4.54 -9.48
C MET A 44 -0.47 -3.95 -9.20
N LEU A 45 -0.71 -3.53 -7.95
CA LEU A 45 -2.01 -3.01 -7.51
C LEU A 45 -2.19 -1.55 -7.92
N TYR A 46 -1.13 -0.74 -7.76
CA TYR A 46 -1.14 0.69 -8.01
C TYR A 46 0.24 1.17 -8.52
N SER A 47 0.22 2.13 -9.44
CA SER A 47 1.38 2.94 -9.79
C SER A 47 0.91 4.32 -10.24
N PHE A 48 1.64 5.37 -9.85
CA PHE A 48 1.29 6.76 -10.17
C PHE A 48 1.25 7.07 -11.69
N ILE A 49 1.90 6.24 -12.52
CA ILE A 49 1.88 6.35 -13.99
C ILE A 49 0.74 5.58 -14.67
N MET A 50 -0.10 4.86 -13.90
CA MET A 50 -1.25 4.16 -14.48
C MET A 50 -2.26 5.15 -15.07
N GLN A 51 -2.91 4.75 -16.16
CA GLN A 51 -3.91 5.59 -16.82
C GLN A 51 -5.05 6.00 -15.86
N PRO A 52 -5.49 7.27 -15.86
CA PRO A 52 -6.43 7.79 -14.87
C PRO A 52 -7.73 6.99 -14.69
N PRO A 53 -8.38 6.43 -15.74
CA PRO A 53 -9.59 5.64 -15.58
C PRO A 53 -9.36 4.39 -14.71
N LYS A 54 -8.27 3.65 -14.96
CA LYS A 54 -7.93 2.42 -14.21
C LYS A 54 -7.61 2.68 -12.75
N VAL A 55 -6.99 3.84 -12.46
CA VAL A 55 -6.66 4.25 -11.10
C VAL A 55 -7.94 4.67 -10.38
N THR A 56 -8.76 5.51 -11.00
CA THR A 56 -10.00 6.04 -10.41
C THR A 56 -10.97 4.94 -10.00
N GLU A 57 -11.11 3.91 -10.82
CA GLU A 57 -11.94 2.74 -10.50
C GLU A 57 -11.45 2.03 -9.22
N ARG A 58 -10.14 1.93 -9.02
CA ARG A 58 -9.53 1.21 -7.88
C ARG A 58 -9.45 2.04 -6.61
N LEU A 59 -9.30 3.36 -6.73
CA LEU A 59 -9.10 4.26 -5.58
C LEU A 59 -10.19 4.12 -4.51
N ASN A 60 -11.43 3.87 -4.95
CA ASN A 60 -12.58 3.75 -4.07
C ASN A 60 -12.86 2.32 -3.61
N LEU A 61 -12.13 1.32 -4.12
CA LEU A 61 -12.33 -0.07 -3.74
C LEU A 61 -11.59 -0.39 -2.44
N PRO A 62 -12.17 -1.23 -1.58
CA PRO A 62 -11.46 -1.88 -0.47
C PRO A 62 -10.21 -2.60 -0.97
N MET A 63 -9.12 -2.57 -0.20
CA MET A 63 -7.85 -3.20 -0.57
C MET A 63 -8.00 -4.70 -0.87
N SER A 64 -8.85 -5.42 -0.14
CA SER A 64 -9.16 -6.83 -0.41
C SER A 64 -9.77 -7.04 -1.81
N GLN A 65 -10.66 -6.13 -2.24
CA GLN A 65 -11.27 -6.16 -3.56
C GLN A 65 -10.27 -5.80 -4.66
N VAL A 66 -9.42 -4.79 -4.43
CA VAL A 66 -8.34 -4.44 -5.36
C VAL A 66 -7.44 -5.65 -5.60
N VAL A 67 -7.00 -6.32 -4.53
CA VAL A 67 -6.17 -7.54 -4.63
C VAL A 67 -6.89 -8.62 -5.41
N SER A 68 -8.16 -8.89 -5.10
CA SER A 68 -8.89 -9.96 -5.77
C SER A 68 -9.11 -9.68 -7.27
N GLN A 69 -9.43 -8.44 -7.63
CA GLN A 69 -9.61 -8.03 -9.03
C GLN A 69 -8.30 -8.08 -9.83
N VAL A 70 -7.20 -7.56 -9.28
CA VAL A 70 -5.92 -7.49 -10.00
C VAL A 70 -5.26 -8.85 -10.10
N SER A 71 -5.25 -9.62 -9.00
CA SER A 71 -4.65 -10.97 -8.99
C SER A 71 -5.51 -12.01 -9.71
N LYS A 72 -6.78 -11.67 -10.00
CA LYS A 72 -7.80 -12.59 -10.55
C LYS A 72 -7.99 -13.85 -9.70
N LYS A 73 -7.75 -13.74 -8.39
CA LYS A 73 -7.89 -14.82 -7.42
C LYS A 73 -8.70 -14.33 -6.22
N PRO A 74 -9.64 -15.11 -5.69
CA PRO A 74 -10.27 -14.77 -4.42
C PRO A 74 -9.24 -14.85 -3.28
N ILE A 75 -9.43 -14.03 -2.25
CA ILE A 75 -8.68 -14.18 -1.01
C ILE A 75 -9.31 -15.35 -0.24
N GLU A 76 -8.50 -16.34 0.13
CA GLU A 76 -9.01 -17.53 0.80
C GLU A 76 -9.51 -17.22 2.23
N PRO A 77 -10.58 -17.88 2.71
CA PRO A 77 -11.21 -17.56 4.01
C PRO A 77 -10.28 -17.68 5.23
N HIS A 78 -9.20 -18.45 5.11
CA HIS A 78 -8.23 -18.67 6.17
C HIS A 78 -7.15 -17.57 6.22
N VAL A 79 -7.01 -16.75 5.18
CA VAL A 79 -6.04 -15.65 5.11
C VAL A 79 -6.46 -14.57 6.10
N ARG A 80 -5.50 -14.10 6.90
CA ARG A 80 -5.72 -13.09 7.95
C ARG A 80 -5.01 -11.76 7.66
N SER A 81 -4.02 -11.79 6.78
CA SER A 81 -3.27 -10.62 6.40
C SER A 81 -2.74 -10.74 4.99
N LEU A 82 -2.60 -9.60 4.33
CA LEU A 82 -1.96 -9.45 3.03
C LEU A 82 -0.61 -8.75 3.24
N ILE A 83 0.37 -9.07 2.41
CA ILE A 83 1.69 -8.41 2.43
C ILE A 83 1.80 -7.54 1.19
N PHE A 84 2.06 -6.25 1.40
CA PHE A 84 2.28 -5.29 0.32
C PHE A 84 3.72 -4.80 0.31
N ASP A 85 4.27 -4.69 -0.88
CA ASP A 85 5.57 -4.06 -1.12
C ASP A 85 5.32 -2.68 -1.71
N LEU A 86 5.88 -1.64 -1.08
CA LEU A 86 5.68 -0.25 -1.45
C LEU A 86 7.00 0.40 -1.87
N TRP A 87 6.97 1.05 -3.03
CA TRP A 87 7.98 2.02 -3.44
C TRP A 87 7.43 3.39 -3.15
N CYS A 88 8.26 4.23 -2.53
CA CYS A 88 7.84 5.49 -1.99
C CYS A 88 8.87 6.57 -2.29
N ASN A 89 8.40 7.81 -2.37
CA ASN A 89 9.23 8.98 -2.31
C ASN A 89 9.11 9.64 -0.93
N ASP A 90 10.19 10.24 -0.45
CA ASP A 90 10.20 11.11 0.72
C ASP A 90 9.46 12.42 0.44
N SER A 91 9.39 13.30 1.44
CA SER A 91 8.74 14.61 1.31
C SER A 91 9.43 15.58 0.34
N ASN A 92 10.66 15.29 -0.06
CA ASN A 92 11.41 16.05 -1.05
C ASN A 92 11.21 15.48 -2.47
N GLY A 93 10.46 14.39 -2.62
CA GLY A 93 10.25 13.69 -3.88
C GLY A 93 11.40 12.75 -4.26
N VAL A 94 12.32 12.46 -3.34
CA VAL A 94 13.42 11.52 -3.56
C VAL A 94 12.94 10.11 -3.24
N GLU A 95 13.19 9.17 -4.15
CA GLU A 95 12.85 7.75 -3.94
C GLU A 95 13.60 7.19 -2.73
N LEU A 96 12.90 6.43 -1.88
CA LEU A 96 13.52 5.73 -0.77
C LEU A 96 14.39 4.59 -1.29
N ASP A 97 15.56 4.39 -0.67
CA ASP A 97 16.51 3.36 -1.09
C ASP A 97 15.97 1.93 -0.91
N ASP A 98 15.15 1.70 0.12
CA ASP A 98 14.57 0.38 0.41
C ASP A 98 13.04 0.34 0.17
N VAL A 99 12.58 -0.85 -0.21
CA VAL A 99 11.15 -1.16 -0.35
C VAL A 99 10.53 -1.35 1.03
N LEU A 100 9.37 -0.73 1.26
CA LEU A 100 8.63 -0.88 2.51
C LEU A 100 7.68 -2.08 2.42
N THR A 101 7.91 -3.08 3.27
CA THR A 101 7.00 -4.23 3.42
C THR A 101 5.94 -3.95 4.50
N VAL A 102 4.67 -3.99 4.10
CA VAL A 102 3.51 -3.68 4.96
C VAL A 102 2.65 -4.92 5.14
N ARG A 103 2.37 -5.26 6.40
CA ARG A 103 1.40 -6.29 6.76
C ARG A 103 0.03 -5.65 6.97
N TYR A 104 -0.87 -5.90 6.04
CA TYR A 104 -2.24 -5.40 6.06
C TYR A 104 -3.19 -6.45 6.65
N LEU A 105 -3.77 -6.16 7.82
CA LEU A 105 -4.64 -7.08 8.55
C LEU A 105 -6.09 -6.96 8.06
N LEU A 106 -6.63 -8.06 7.55
CA LEU A 106 -8.01 -8.11 7.05
C LEU A 106 -9.00 -7.96 8.22
N PRO A 107 -10.13 -7.24 8.03
CA PRO A 107 -11.19 -7.17 9.02
C PRO A 107 -11.74 -8.59 9.33
N LYS A 108 -12.11 -8.83 10.59
CA LYS A 108 -12.79 -10.06 11.01
C LYS A 108 -14.27 -10.01 10.68
#